data_AF-A0A1G1BUQ6-F1
#
_entry.id   AF-A0A1G1BUQ6-F1
#
_cell.length_a   1.000
_cell.length_b   1.000
_cell.length_c   1.000
_cell.angle_alpha   90.00
_cell.angle_beta   90.00
_cell.angle_gamma   90.00
#
_symmetry.space_group_name_H-M   'P 1'
#
loop_
_entity.id
_entity.type
_entity.pdbx_description
1 polymer ?
#
loop_
_entity_poly.entity_id
_entity_poly.type
_entity_poly.pdbx_seq_one_letter_code
_entity_poly.pdbx_strand_id
1 'polypeptide(L)'
;MSITLRSDELKSLVRAAGKVVPRSTSLPVLGHVRFESRDRRATATITNLEETLVYGPATEPDADAAPFLCPLDVLQKLARQAVNGDSVALAPTGPAALPAVAVTATLKGQAIRSETGTMPADEFPDLLKAIPTDAAPADEFLAACRIAAGFASADETRHTLSGVFWDAKDRAVVATDGRRLLVLRLAGVPMATDFILPASRLLRSGVLGGDGAIGVLQGDDVQHIEIASGPWRYQAKCMDGTYPDYRVVIPAEAGPFAGRLTVAPEDLPLLKTALSQLADAGHGTVRICADSGGVVVLSPTEGSPAHVVLPHSRCDATAPIVHAVNAGYLRQGLDAGFNVIRLPADCSPWLCTGSRDGLHVIMPWGMADDEKAAVVAFVRSLKPTPSEGREPTMSTPKHKTAPEAPSVPPAAPSGQTAAAPVAAAAAEPQPQPQPQPQGADARPDAVLPFAPGPQQPPADPLQALAGAVGLAEDLARQAYAAARDLKAKARAVDRFVRAKQRLFVRGESVLAQLQKVASF
;
A
#
# COMPACT_ATOMS: atom_id res chain seq x y z
N MET A 1 5.09 -10.39 -40.16
CA MET A 1 4.97 -10.24 -38.69
C MET A 1 3.63 -10.80 -38.29
N SER A 2 3.58 -11.69 -37.31
CA SER A 2 2.38 -12.08 -36.59
C SER A 2 2.70 -12.08 -35.10
N ILE A 3 1.76 -11.65 -34.27
CA ILE A 3 1.78 -11.88 -32.82
C ILE A 3 0.55 -12.71 -32.50
N THR A 4 0.77 -13.91 -31.95
CA THR A 4 -0.33 -14.81 -31.54
C THR A 4 -0.51 -14.74 -30.03
N LEU A 5 -1.70 -14.33 -29.59
CA LEU A 5 -2.12 -14.33 -28.20
C LEU A 5 -3.03 -15.54 -27.95
N ARG A 6 -2.79 -16.28 -26.86
CA ARG A 6 -3.69 -17.33 -26.38
C ARG A 6 -4.91 -16.74 -25.68
N SER A 7 -5.97 -17.54 -25.54
CA SER A 7 -7.24 -17.15 -24.93
C SER A 7 -7.13 -16.53 -23.53
N ASP A 8 -6.14 -16.96 -22.73
CA ASP A 8 -5.82 -16.50 -21.39
C ASP A 8 -4.98 -15.21 -21.41
N GLU A 9 -3.93 -15.16 -22.24
CA GLU A 9 -3.12 -13.96 -22.48
C GLU A 9 -3.99 -12.79 -22.95
N LEU A 10 -4.85 -13.03 -23.95
CA LEU A 10 -5.78 -12.05 -24.50
C LEU A 10 -6.78 -11.53 -23.45
N LYS A 11 -7.34 -12.42 -22.61
CA LYS A 11 -8.24 -12.03 -21.51
C LYS A 11 -7.51 -11.23 -20.44
N SER A 12 -6.25 -11.58 -20.14
CA SER A 12 -5.40 -10.86 -19.18
C SER A 12 -5.08 -9.45 -19.69
N LEU A 13 -4.59 -9.35 -20.94
CA LEU A 13 -4.32 -8.10 -21.66
C LEU A 13 -5.54 -7.17 -21.67
N VAL A 14 -6.71 -7.69 -22.07
CA VAL A 14 -7.96 -6.91 -22.13
C VAL A 14 -8.46 -6.50 -20.74
N ARG A 15 -8.39 -7.39 -19.74
CA ARG A 15 -8.78 -7.10 -18.34
C ARG A 15 -7.96 -5.93 -17.79
N ALA A 16 -6.68 -5.87 -18.11
CA ALA A 16 -5.74 -4.84 -17.67
C ALA A 16 -5.88 -3.53 -18.45
N ALA A 17 -5.92 -3.61 -19.78
CA ALA A 17 -6.07 -2.47 -20.67
C ALA A 17 -7.35 -1.67 -20.36
N GLY A 18 -8.47 -2.36 -20.06
CA GLY A 18 -9.72 -1.73 -19.61
C GLY A 18 -9.67 -1.03 -18.24
N LYS A 19 -8.54 -1.09 -17.51
CA LYS A 19 -8.27 -0.30 -16.30
C LYS A 19 -7.43 0.94 -16.60
N VAL A 20 -6.47 0.85 -17.51
CA VAL A 20 -5.61 1.98 -17.92
C VAL A 20 -6.39 2.91 -18.87
N VAL A 21 -6.90 2.39 -19.99
CA VAL A 21 -7.59 3.19 -21.02
C VAL A 21 -8.81 3.90 -20.40
N PRO A 22 -8.91 5.24 -20.52
CA PRO A 22 -10.02 6.01 -19.98
C PRO A 22 -11.32 5.70 -20.73
N ARG A 23 -12.47 5.90 -20.07
CA ARG A 23 -13.79 5.64 -20.68
C ARG A 23 -14.17 6.64 -21.79
N SER A 24 -13.53 7.81 -21.78
CA SER A 24 -13.62 8.85 -22.80
C SER A 24 -12.23 9.48 -22.91
N THR A 25 -11.82 9.83 -24.13
CA THR A 25 -10.52 10.44 -24.43
C THR A 25 -10.69 11.38 -25.63
N SER A 26 -10.02 12.53 -25.60
CA SER A 26 -9.89 13.44 -26.74
C SER A 26 -8.90 12.92 -27.80
N LEU A 27 -8.07 11.94 -27.45
CA LEU A 27 -7.06 11.31 -28.30
C LEU A 27 -7.48 9.86 -28.62
N PRO A 28 -8.00 9.56 -29.84
CA PRO A 28 -8.45 8.22 -30.21
C PRO A 28 -7.35 7.15 -30.19
N VAL A 29 -6.09 7.55 -30.39
CA VAL A 29 -4.94 6.65 -30.34
C VAL A 29 -4.77 5.97 -28.98
N LEU A 30 -5.18 6.62 -27.88
CA LEU A 30 -5.19 6.02 -26.53
C LEU A 30 -6.24 4.91 -26.35
N GLY A 31 -7.17 4.75 -27.31
CA GLY A 31 -8.09 3.62 -27.41
C GLY A 31 -7.47 2.36 -28.03
N HIS A 32 -6.19 2.40 -28.41
CA HIS A 32 -5.47 1.29 -29.05
C HIS A 32 -4.46 0.64 -28.11
N VAL A 33 -4.06 -0.58 -28.45
CA VAL A 33 -2.88 -1.26 -27.88
C VAL A 33 -1.77 -1.21 -28.93
N ARG A 34 -0.59 -0.69 -28.57
CA ARG A 34 0.61 -0.75 -29.41
C ARG A 34 1.26 -2.12 -29.27
N PHE A 35 1.47 -2.80 -30.39
CA PHE A 35 2.18 -4.05 -30.49
C PHE A 35 3.53 -3.84 -31.15
N GLU A 36 4.58 -4.46 -30.63
CA GLU A 36 5.95 -4.33 -31.13
C GLU A 36 6.71 -5.65 -30.94
N SER A 37 7.59 -6.00 -31.90
CA SER A 37 8.53 -7.12 -31.78
C SER A 37 9.94 -6.58 -31.79
N ARG A 38 10.69 -6.88 -30.73
CA ARG A 38 12.08 -6.49 -30.60
C ARG A 38 12.87 -7.56 -29.87
N ASP A 39 14.07 -7.89 -30.36
CA ASP A 39 14.97 -8.89 -29.76
C ASP A 39 14.25 -10.25 -29.57
N ARG A 40 13.39 -10.62 -30.54
CA ARG A 40 12.43 -11.75 -30.50
C ARG A 40 11.45 -11.76 -29.32
N ARG A 41 11.16 -10.61 -28.73
CA ARG A 41 10.13 -10.47 -27.70
C ARG A 41 8.99 -9.62 -28.23
N ALA A 42 7.80 -10.20 -28.26
CA ALA A 42 6.57 -9.44 -28.43
C ALA A 42 6.33 -8.58 -27.18
N THR A 43 5.82 -7.37 -27.38
CA THR A 43 5.28 -6.53 -26.31
C THR A 43 3.95 -5.92 -26.73
N ALA A 44 3.06 -5.73 -25.77
CA ALA A 44 1.78 -5.06 -25.95
C ALA A 44 1.67 -3.92 -24.93
N THR A 45 1.66 -2.68 -25.40
CA THR A 45 1.71 -1.47 -24.57
C THR A 45 0.39 -0.71 -24.62
N ILE A 46 -0.07 -0.26 -23.45
CA ILE A 46 -1.25 0.57 -23.25
C ILE A 46 -0.84 1.78 -22.43
N THR A 47 -1.28 2.98 -22.80
CA THR A 47 -1.00 4.21 -22.05
C THR A 47 -2.24 5.11 -21.94
N ASN A 48 -2.31 5.89 -20.88
CA ASN A 48 -3.23 7.03 -20.73
C ASN A 48 -2.47 8.36 -20.47
N LEU A 49 -1.19 8.42 -20.85
CA LEU A 49 -0.22 9.49 -20.62
C LEU A 49 0.29 9.63 -19.17
N GLU A 50 -0.51 9.28 -18.16
CA GLU A 50 -0.07 9.27 -16.74
C GLU A 50 0.41 7.89 -16.30
N GLU A 51 -0.30 6.84 -16.71
CA GLU A 51 0.00 5.43 -16.53
C GLU A 51 0.37 4.80 -17.88
N THR A 52 1.36 3.92 -17.88
CA THR A 52 1.64 3.02 -19.01
C THR A 52 1.84 1.60 -18.50
N LEU A 53 1.24 0.65 -19.19
CA LEU A 53 1.31 -0.77 -18.88
C LEU A 53 1.82 -1.53 -20.10
N VAL A 54 2.97 -2.18 -19.94
CA VAL A 54 3.56 -3.08 -20.93
C VAL A 54 3.29 -4.51 -20.48
N TYR A 55 2.79 -5.33 -21.40
CA TYR A 55 2.64 -6.77 -21.27
C TYR A 55 3.64 -7.49 -22.18
N GLY A 56 4.30 -8.52 -21.67
CA GLY A 56 5.06 -9.48 -22.49
C GLY A 56 4.28 -10.77 -22.68
N PRO A 57 3.72 -11.05 -23.87
CA PRO A 57 3.20 -12.37 -24.22
C PRO A 57 4.30 -13.44 -24.15
N ALA A 58 3.91 -14.68 -23.90
CA ALA A 58 4.83 -15.83 -23.86
C ALA A 58 5.20 -16.36 -25.25
N THR A 59 4.46 -15.98 -26.29
CA THR A 59 4.67 -16.42 -27.68
C THR A 59 5.76 -15.59 -28.35
N GLU A 60 6.82 -16.24 -28.85
CA GLU A 60 7.82 -15.59 -29.71
C GLU A 60 7.18 -15.13 -31.03
N PRO A 61 7.43 -13.90 -31.49
CA PRO A 61 6.96 -13.39 -32.78
C PRO A 61 7.82 -13.94 -33.93
N ASP A 62 7.22 -14.18 -35.10
CA ASP A 62 7.88 -14.80 -36.26
C ASP A 62 9.15 -14.06 -36.74
N ALA A 63 9.21 -12.74 -36.52
CA ALA A 63 10.32 -11.86 -36.86
C ALA A 63 10.22 -10.53 -36.11
N ASP A 64 11.36 -9.89 -35.87
CA ASP A 64 11.41 -8.48 -35.49
C ASP A 64 10.84 -7.60 -36.61
N ALA A 65 10.03 -6.60 -36.24
CA ALA A 65 9.24 -5.82 -37.18
C ALA A 65 8.76 -4.50 -36.57
N ALA A 66 8.38 -3.56 -37.45
CA ALA A 66 7.86 -2.25 -37.05
C ALA A 66 6.63 -2.36 -36.14
N PRO A 67 6.46 -1.44 -35.17
CA PRO A 67 5.30 -1.43 -34.30
C PRO A 67 4.00 -1.16 -35.09
N PHE A 68 2.89 -1.70 -34.60
CA PHE A 68 1.55 -1.48 -35.14
C PHE A 68 0.53 -1.32 -34.01
N LEU A 69 -0.62 -0.70 -34.31
CA LEU A 69 -1.69 -0.48 -33.33
C LEU A 69 -2.86 -1.42 -33.59
N CYS A 70 -3.54 -1.87 -32.53
CA CYS A 70 -4.79 -2.62 -32.64
C CYS A 70 -5.88 -1.97 -31.75
N PRO A 71 -7.10 -1.69 -32.26
CA PRO A 71 -8.18 -1.12 -31.45
C PRO A 71 -8.55 -2.02 -30.27
N LEU A 72 -8.63 -1.46 -29.06
CA LEU A 72 -8.92 -2.25 -27.86
C LEU A 72 -10.34 -2.84 -27.87
N ASP A 73 -11.29 -2.24 -28.57
CA ASP A 73 -12.66 -2.76 -28.67
C ASP A 73 -12.73 -4.07 -29.48
N VAL A 74 -11.89 -4.22 -30.51
CA VAL A 74 -11.69 -5.46 -31.28
C VAL A 74 -11.17 -6.55 -30.35
N LEU A 75 -10.11 -6.28 -29.60
CA LEU A 75 -9.57 -7.22 -28.61
C LEU A 75 -10.62 -7.57 -27.54
N GLN A 76 -11.43 -6.61 -27.08
CA GLN A 76 -12.54 -6.84 -26.15
C GLN A 76 -13.64 -7.72 -26.76
N LYS A 77 -13.99 -7.56 -28.04
CA LYS A 77 -14.96 -8.42 -28.75
C LYS A 77 -14.45 -9.87 -28.78
N LEU A 78 -13.20 -10.07 -29.17
CA LEU A 78 -12.55 -11.39 -29.26
C LEU A 78 -12.40 -12.06 -27.88
N ALA A 79 -11.93 -11.33 -26.86
CA ALA A 79 -11.73 -11.84 -25.50
C ALA A 79 -13.05 -12.33 -24.84
N ARG A 80 -14.20 -11.77 -25.24
CA ARG A 80 -15.54 -12.20 -24.79
C ARG A 80 -16.05 -13.45 -25.51
N GLN A 81 -15.54 -13.74 -26.71
CA GLN A 81 -15.93 -14.90 -27.52
C GLN A 81 -15.03 -16.12 -27.27
N ALA A 82 -13.75 -15.88 -26.96
CA ALA A 82 -12.73 -16.90 -26.79
C ALA A 82 -12.98 -17.84 -25.59
N VAL A 83 -12.90 -19.14 -25.82
CA VAL A 83 -12.87 -20.20 -24.80
C VAL A 83 -11.44 -20.72 -24.58
N ASN A 84 -11.26 -21.65 -23.64
CA ASN A 84 -9.93 -22.19 -23.33
C ASN A 84 -9.39 -23.00 -24.51
N GLY A 85 -8.16 -22.72 -24.94
CA GLY A 85 -7.52 -23.33 -26.10
C GLY A 85 -7.61 -22.49 -27.39
N ASP A 86 -8.44 -21.44 -27.40
CA ASP A 86 -8.52 -20.50 -28.52
C ASP A 86 -7.26 -19.62 -28.65
N SER A 87 -7.00 -19.12 -29.85
CA SER A 87 -5.88 -18.21 -30.14
C SER A 87 -6.26 -17.10 -31.12
N VAL A 88 -5.58 -15.96 -31.02
CA VAL A 88 -5.77 -14.80 -31.91
C VAL A 88 -4.41 -14.36 -32.43
N ALA A 89 -4.18 -14.53 -33.73
CA ALA A 89 -3.04 -13.99 -34.45
C ALA A 89 -3.38 -12.59 -35.00
N LEU A 90 -2.49 -11.63 -34.73
CA LEU A 90 -2.57 -10.23 -35.17
C LEU A 90 -1.39 -9.92 -36.09
N ALA A 91 -1.67 -9.49 -37.32
CA ALA A 91 -0.66 -9.12 -38.31
C ALA A 91 -0.99 -7.75 -38.94
N PRO A 92 -0.03 -6.80 -39.01
CA PRO A 92 -0.27 -5.53 -39.69
C PRO A 92 -0.42 -5.71 -41.20
N THR A 93 -1.36 -4.97 -41.78
CA THR A 93 -1.72 -4.97 -43.21
C THR A 93 -2.01 -3.55 -43.71
N GLY A 94 -2.21 -3.39 -45.01
CA GLY A 94 -2.43 -2.08 -45.65
C GLY A 94 -1.16 -1.23 -45.81
N PRO A 95 -1.25 -0.09 -46.51
CA PRO A 95 -0.17 0.88 -46.64
C PRO A 95 -0.08 1.77 -45.38
N ALA A 96 1.08 2.35 -45.10
CA ALA A 96 1.31 3.18 -43.91
C ALA A 96 0.34 4.39 -43.75
N ALA A 97 -0.23 4.90 -44.85
CA ALA A 97 -1.22 5.98 -44.83
C ALA A 97 -2.67 5.54 -44.50
N LEU A 98 -2.95 4.24 -44.60
CA LEU A 98 -4.23 3.60 -44.25
C LEU A 98 -3.92 2.23 -43.62
N PRO A 99 -3.30 2.19 -42.43
CA PRO A 99 -2.87 0.95 -41.81
C PRO A 99 -4.07 0.14 -41.32
N ALA A 100 -3.94 -1.18 -41.37
CA ALA A 100 -4.93 -2.13 -40.88
C ALA A 100 -4.26 -3.26 -40.09
N VAL A 101 -5.08 -4.06 -39.41
CA VAL A 101 -4.65 -5.31 -38.78
C VAL A 101 -5.53 -6.44 -39.30
N ALA A 102 -4.90 -7.43 -39.92
CA ALA A 102 -5.49 -8.72 -40.15
C ALA A 102 -5.52 -9.51 -38.83
N VAL A 103 -6.72 -9.91 -38.44
CA VAL A 103 -7.01 -10.72 -37.26
C VAL A 103 -7.41 -12.11 -37.73
N THR A 104 -6.63 -13.12 -37.36
CA THR A 104 -7.00 -14.53 -37.53
C THR A 104 -7.24 -15.14 -36.16
N ALA A 105 -8.52 -15.27 -35.80
CA ALA A 105 -8.96 -15.80 -34.51
C ALA A 105 -9.43 -17.25 -34.68
N THR A 106 -8.70 -18.20 -34.09
CA THR A 106 -9.13 -19.59 -33.97
C THR A 106 -10.01 -19.71 -32.74
N LEU A 107 -11.33 -19.59 -32.91
CA LEU A 107 -12.32 -19.62 -31.85
C LEU A 107 -13.15 -20.90 -31.91
N LYS A 108 -13.19 -21.70 -30.83
CA LYS A 108 -13.94 -22.97 -30.74
C LYS A 108 -13.61 -23.94 -31.87
N GLY A 109 -12.35 -23.94 -32.32
CA GLY A 109 -11.87 -24.75 -33.44
C GLY A 109 -12.20 -24.21 -34.84
N GLN A 110 -12.87 -23.05 -34.96
CA GLN A 110 -13.14 -22.39 -36.24
C GLN A 110 -12.20 -21.20 -36.45
N ALA A 111 -11.54 -21.14 -37.61
CA ALA A 111 -10.68 -20.03 -37.99
C ALA A 111 -11.51 -18.88 -38.59
N ILE A 112 -11.77 -17.84 -37.80
CA ILE A 112 -12.40 -16.59 -38.23
C ILE A 112 -11.30 -15.64 -38.69
N ARG A 113 -11.45 -15.08 -39.89
CA ARG A 113 -10.58 -14.02 -40.42
C ARG A 113 -11.37 -12.73 -40.58
N SER A 114 -10.82 -11.64 -40.07
CA SER A 114 -11.36 -10.29 -40.21
C SER A 114 -10.20 -9.30 -40.32
N GLU A 115 -10.40 -8.21 -41.06
CA GLU A 115 -9.48 -7.08 -41.09
C GLU A 115 -10.13 -5.88 -40.40
N THR A 116 -9.34 -5.00 -39.79
CA THR A 116 -9.85 -3.75 -39.20
C THR A 116 -8.82 -2.65 -39.37
N GLY A 117 -9.26 -1.49 -39.87
CA GLY A 117 -8.42 -0.28 -39.97
C GLY A 117 -7.96 0.18 -38.59
N THR A 118 -6.77 0.77 -38.54
CA THR A 118 -6.14 1.24 -37.30
C THR A 118 -5.47 2.59 -37.53
N MET A 119 -4.81 3.13 -36.51
CA MET A 119 -4.05 4.39 -36.60
C MET A 119 -2.55 4.12 -36.84
N PRO A 120 -1.81 5.05 -37.48
CA PRO A 120 -0.35 4.99 -37.58
C PRO A 120 0.33 4.83 -36.22
N ALA A 121 1.39 4.00 -36.15
CA ALA A 121 2.04 3.65 -34.89
C ALA A 121 2.90 4.79 -34.31
N ASP A 122 3.24 5.78 -35.12
CA ASP A 122 3.92 7.03 -34.77
C ASP A 122 2.99 8.10 -34.17
N GLU A 123 1.66 7.93 -34.27
CA GLU A 123 0.71 8.71 -33.46
C GLU A 123 0.63 8.22 -32.01
N PHE A 124 1.12 7.00 -31.71
CA PHE A 124 1.09 6.46 -30.35
C PHE A 124 2.20 7.07 -29.50
N PRO A 125 1.91 7.55 -28.27
CA PRO A 125 2.89 8.23 -27.43
C PRO A 125 4.20 7.46 -27.25
N ASP A 126 5.31 8.20 -27.21
CA ASP A 126 6.65 7.65 -27.02
C ASP A 126 6.75 6.82 -25.73
N LEU A 127 7.57 5.77 -25.80
CA LEU A 127 7.69 4.78 -24.74
C LEU A 127 8.45 5.30 -23.52
N LEU A 128 8.30 4.54 -22.44
CA LEU A 128 8.75 4.85 -21.10
C LEU A 128 10.24 5.16 -20.97
N LYS A 129 10.57 6.02 -20.01
CA LYS A 129 11.94 6.17 -19.51
C LYS A 129 12.35 4.85 -18.85
N ALA A 130 13.56 4.36 -19.12
CA ALA A 130 14.07 3.19 -18.41
C ALA A 130 14.28 3.51 -16.93
N ILE A 131 13.58 2.80 -16.05
CA ILE A 131 13.72 2.88 -14.59
C ILE A 131 14.34 1.56 -14.10
N PRO A 132 15.48 1.58 -13.39
CA PRO A 132 16.00 0.39 -12.73
C PRO A 132 14.98 -0.12 -11.70
N THR A 133 14.54 -1.37 -11.84
CA THR A 133 13.66 -2.05 -10.88
C THR A 133 14.50 -2.89 -9.92
N ASP A 134 15.30 -2.22 -9.11
CA ASP A 134 16.30 -2.80 -8.21
C ASP A 134 16.03 -2.51 -6.71
N ALA A 135 14.93 -1.81 -6.39
CA ALA A 135 14.70 -1.28 -5.05
C ALA A 135 14.03 -2.25 -4.06
N ALA A 136 12.99 -2.99 -4.46
CA ALA A 136 12.19 -3.78 -3.50
C ALA A 136 11.38 -4.90 -4.16
N PRO A 137 11.01 -5.97 -3.41
CA PRO A 137 9.91 -6.86 -3.76
C PRO A 137 8.60 -6.07 -3.98
N ALA A 138 7.88 -6.39 -5.05
CA ALA A 138 6.70 -5.62 -5.45
C ALA A 138 5.38 -6.04 -4.78
N ASP A 139 5.31 -7.25 -4.23
CA ASP A 139 4.07 -7.91 -3.83
C ASP A 139 3.43 -7.28 -2.58
N GLU A 140 4.21 -7.05 -1.52
CA GLU A 140 3.74 -6.46 -0.25
C GLU A 140 3.24 -5.02 -0.48
N PHE A 141 4.03 -4.23 -1.22
CA PHE A 141 3.69 -2.86 -1.61
C PHE A 141 2.46 -2.80 -2.51
N LEU A 142 2.36 -3.64 -3.55
CA LEU A 142 1.15 -3.70 -4.39
C LEU A 142 -0.08 -4.12 -3.59
N ALA A 143 0.05 -5.03 -2.61
CA ALA A 143 -1.05 -5.42 -1.74
C ALA A 143 -1.49 -4.26 -0.82
N ALA A 144 -0.55 -3.56 -0.20
CA ALA A 144 -0.83 -2.40 0.65
C ALA A 144 -1.45 -1.25 -0.14
N CYS A 145 -0.88 -0.88 -1.29
CA CYS A 145 -1.39 0.18 -2.16
C CYS A 145 -2.79 -0.13 -2.72
N ARG A 146 -3.09 -1.40 -2.99
CA ARG A 146 -4.44 -1.84 -3.40
C ARG A 146 -5.48 -1.64 -2.30
N ILE A 147 -5.10 -1.84 -1.03
CA ILE A 147 -5.96 -1.55 0.13
C ILE A 147 -6.09 -0.04 0.32
N ALA A 148 -4.96 0.69 0.38
CA ALA A 148 -4.90 2.12 0.61
C ALA A 148 -5.64 2.95 -0.44
N ALA A 149 -5.66 2.50 -1.70
CA ALA A 149 -6.44 3.15 -2.75
C ALA A 149 -7.97 3.16 -2.45
N GLY A 150 -8.48 2.32 -1.55
CA GLY A 150 -9.86 2.41 -1.03
C GLY A 150 -10.11 3.54 -0.02
N PHE A 151 -9.05 4.06 0.60
CA PHE A 151 -9.08 5.11 1.63
C PHE A 151 -8.70 6.49 1.09
N ALA A 152 -8.16 6.57 -0.14
CA ALA A 152 -7.90 7.80 -0.85
C ALA A 152 -9.19 8.57 -1.20
N SER A 153 -9.08 9.89 -1.30
CA SER A 153 -10.16 10.82 -1.65
C SER A 153 -10.78 10.54 -3.02
N ALA A 154 -12.10 10.73 -3.12
CA ALA A 154 -12.83 10.82 -4.39
C ALA A 154 -13.21 12.28 -4.75
N ASP A 155 -12.85 13.25 -3.91
CA ASP A 155 -13.03 14.68 -4.15
C ASP A 155 -11.89 15.19 -5.06
N GLU A 156 -12.23 15.54 -6.31
CA GLU A 156 -11.30 15.98 -7.36
C GLU A 156 -10.54 17.27 -6.98
N THR A 157 -11.07 18.08 -6.05
CA THR A 157 -10.39 19.29 -5.57
C THR A 157 -9.19 18.97 -4.67
N ARG A 158 -9.14 17.76 -4.09
CA ARG A 158 -8.11 17.33 -3.13
C ARG A 158 -7.01 16.52 -3.81
N HIS A 159 -6.32 17.12 -4.80
CA HIS A 159 -5.37 16.43 -5.68
C HIS A 159 -4.42 15.47 -4.96
N THR A 160 -3.67 15.92 -3.94
CA THR A 160 -2.70 15.05 -3.23
C THR A 160 -3.36 13.92 -2.45
N LEU A 161 -4.62 14.06 -2.04
CA LEU A 161 -5.36 13.04 -1.26
C LEU A 161 -6.10 12.02 -2.12
N SER A 162 -6.28 12.24 -3.43
CA SER A 162 -6.83 11.21 -4.34
C SER A 162 -5.77 10.17 -4.77
N GLY A 163 -4.52 10.34 -4.33
CA GLY A 163 -3.46 9.36 -4.42
C GLY A 163 -3.25 8.53 -3.14
N VAL A 164 -2.36 7.55 -3.26
CA VAL A 164 -1.80 6.75 -2.16
C VAL A 164 -0.37 7.25 -1.93
N PHE A 165 -0.06 7.65 -0.71
CA PHE A 165 1.26 8.16 -0.33
C PHE A 165 2.19 7.01 0.11
N TRP A 166 3.45 7.07 -0.32
CA TRP A 166 4.55 6.34 0.27
C TRP A 166 5.37 7.32 1.13
N ASP A 167 5.44 7.03 2.42
CA ASP A 167 6.29 7.72 3.39
C ASP A 167 7.57 6.89 3.59
N ALA A 168 8.69 7.37 3.07
CA ALA A 168 9.97 6.67 3.13
C ALA A 168 10.61 6.68 4.53
N LYS A 169 10.22 7.64 5.38
CA LYS A 169 10.72 7.80 6.75
C LYS A 169 10.09 6.76 7.69
N ASP A 170 8.77 6.60 7.66
CA ASP A 170 8.05 5.59 8.45
C ASP A 170 7.95 4.23 7.72
N ARG A 171 8.43 4.16 6.47
CA ARG A 171 8.27 3.05 5.51
C ARG A 171 6.81 2.60 5.41
N ALA A 172 5.92 3.55 5.17
CA ALA A 172 4.49 3.34 5.25
C ALA A 172 3.75 3.70 3.96
N VAL A 173 2.77 2.87 3.61
CA VAL A 173 1.74 3.18 2.61
C VAL A 173 0.56 3.83 3.33
N VAL A 174 0.19 5.03 2.91
CA VAL A 174 -0.74 5.92 3.61
C VAL A 174 -1.83 6.41 2.65
N ALA A 175 -3.07 6.52 3.13
CA ALA A 175 -4.16 7.13 2.37
C ALA A 175 -5.24 7.75 3.29
N THR A 176 -5.75 8.92 2.92
CA THR A 176 -6.85 9.59 3.63
C THR A 176 -7.76 10.36 2.67
N ASP A 177 -9.04 10.47 3.03
CA ASP A 177 -10.03 11.38 2.41
C ASP A 177 -10.28 12.65 3.27
N GLY A 178 -9.58 12.77 4.41
CA GLY A 178 -9.78 13.82 5.41
C GLY A 178 -10.89 13.53 6.45
N ARG A 179 -11.55 12.36 6.39
CA ARG A 179 -12.48 11.86 7.43
C ARG A 179 -12.03 10.53 8.04
N ARG A 180 -11.15 9.80 7.35
CA ARG A 180 -10.46 8.60 7.85
C ARG A 180 -9.03 8.54 7.32
N LEU A 181 -8.15 7.82 8.00
CA LEU A 181 -6.76 7.60 7.60
C LEU A 181 -6.45 6.10 7.63
N LEU A 182 -5.72 5.60 6.65
CA LEU A 182 -5.03 4.31 6.70
C LEU A 182 -3.52 4.54 6.73
N VAL A 183 -2.82 3.80 7.58
CA VAL A 183 -1.37 3.62 7.55
C VAL A 183 -1.06 2.13 7.57
N LEU A 184 -0.26 1.64 6.62
CA LEU A 184 0.26 0.27 6.58
C LEU A 184 1.79 0.31 6.52
N ARG A 185 2.49 -0.32 7.47
CA ARG A 185 3.97 -0.30 7.51
C ARG A 185 4.53 -1.48 6.71
N LEU A 186 5.54 -1.21 5.89
CA LEU A 186 6.21 -2.16 5.00
C LEU A 186 7.73 -2.09 5.23
N ALA A 187 8.19 -2.58 6.38
CA ALA A 187 9.59 -2.46 6.79
C ALA A 187 10.59 -3.03 5.76
N GLY A 188 10.17 -4.01 4.97
CA GLY A 188 10.97 -4.68 3.93
C GLY A 188 11.12 -3.94 2.60
N VAL A 189 10.54 -2.74 2.44
CA VAL A 189 10.55 -1.96 1.18
C VAL A 189 11.48 -0.74 1.32
N PRO A 190 12.75 -0.78 0.85
CA PRO A 190 13.74 0.28 1.10
C PRO A 190 13.70 1.41 0.05
N MET A 191 12.51 1.89 -0.32
CA MET A 191 12.38 3.06 -1.20
C MET A 191 12.64 4.36 -0.42
N ALA A 192 13.74 5.04 -0.73
CA ALA A 192 14.29 6.14 0.07
C ALA A 192 13.68 7.54 -0.17
N THR A 193 12.76 7.69 -1.13
CA THR A 193 12.13 8.97 -1.49
C THR A 193 10.62 8.85 -1.34
N ASP A 194 10.00 9.80 -0.64
CA ASP A 194 8.54 9.93 -0.56
C ASP A 194 7.91 10.09 -1.96
N PHE A 195 6.67 9.64 -2.15
CA PHE A 195 5.89 9.95 -3.36
C PHE A 195 4.39 9.72 -3.19
N ILE A 196 3.58 10.34 -4.05
CA ILE A 196 2.15 10.09 -4.16
C ILE A 196 1.90 9.32 -5.46
N LEU A 197 1.30 8.13 -5.38
CA LEU A 197 0.89 7.30 -6.51
C LEU A 197 -0.60 7.52 -6.80
N PRO A 198 -1.05 7.78 -8.05
CA PRO A 198 -2.48 7.85 -8.35
C PRO A 198 -3.22 6.59 -7.88
N ALA A 199 -4.34 6.75 -7.16
CA ALA A 199 -5.11 5.62 -6.64
C ALA A 199 -5.95 4.96 -7.77
N SER A 200 -5.27 4.43 -8.79
CA SER A 200 -5.85 4.19 -10.11
C SER A 200 -6.77 2.96 -10.18
N ARG A 201 -7.51 2.86 -11.29
CA ARG A 201 -8.33 1.68 -11.60
C ARG A 201 -7.49 0.42 -11.78
N LEU A 202 -6.22 0.53 -12.20
CA LEU A 202 -5.32 -0.61 -12.33
C LEU A 202 -4.83 -1.06 -10.94
N LEU A 203 -4.33 -0.13 -10.13
CA LEU A 203 -3.82 -0.38 -8.78
C LEU A 203 -4.88 -1.08 -7.89
N ARG A 204 -6.13 -0.59 -7.90
CA ARG A 204 -7.28 -1.18 -7.19
C ARG A 204 -7.70 -2.56 -7.69
N SER A 205 -7.32 -2.97 -8.91
CA SER A 205 -7.94 -4.13 -9.59
C SER A 205 -7.34 -5.51 -9.27
N GLY A 206 -6.16 -5.57 -8.66
CA GLY A 206 -5.43 -6.84 -8.53
C GLY A 206 -5.12 -7.49 -9.89
N VAL A 207 -4.75 -6.68 -10.89
CA VAL A 207 -4.09 -7.15 -12.11
C VAL A 207 -2.59 -7.30 -11.87
N LEU A 208 -1.98 -6.33 -11.17
CA LEU A 208 -0.60 -6.38 -10.71
C LEU A 208 -0.54 -7.17 -9.39
N GLY A 209 0.38 -8.13 -9.29
CA GLY A 209 0.57 -9.00 -8.13
C GLY A 209 1.29 -10.30 -8.48
N GLY A 210 1.86 -10.93 -7.45
CA GLY A 210 2.89 -11.96 -7.60
C GLY A 210 4.29 -11.33 -7.68
N ASP A 211 5.31 -12.18 -7.58
CA ASP A 211 6.71 -11.80 -7.48
C ASP A 211 7.13 -10.78 -8.54
N GLY A 212 7.94 -9.82 -8.12
CA GLY A 212 8.22 -8.63 -8.91
C GLY A 212 9.17 -7.67 -8.21
N ALA A 213 9.60 -6.64 -8.93
CA ALA A 213 10.54 -5.64 -8.46
C ALA A 213 10.05 -4.21 -8.73
N ILE A 214 10.27 -3.32 -7.76
CA ILE A 214 9.96 -1.89 -7.87
C ILE A 214 11.22 -1.08 -8.20
N GLY A 215 11.04 -0.01 -8.97
CA GLY A 215 12.01 1.02 -9.26
C GLY A 215 11.41 2.41 -9.11
N VAL A 216 12.20 3.40 -8.70
CA VAL A 216 11.75 4.80 -8.57
C VAL A 216 12.76 5.72 -9.27
N LEU A 217 12.30 6.44 -10.29
CA LEU A 217 13.09 7.47 -10.98
C LEU A 217 12.64 8.85 -10.53
N GLN A 218 13.48 9.51 -9.74
CA GLN A 218 13.34 10.94 -9.46
C GLN A 218 13.82 11.73 -10.69
N GLY A 219 12.88 12.28 -11.46
CA GLY A 219 13.17 13.18 -12.58
C GLY A 219 13.52 14.59 -12.10
N ASP A 220 13.99 15.44 -13.03
CA ASP A 220 14.31 16.84 -12.73
C ASP A 220 13.03 17.64 -12.33
N ASP A 221 11.86 17.35 -12.93
CA ASP A 221 10.56 17.99 -12.64
C ASP A 221 9.47 17.04 -12.10
N VAL A 222 9.53 15.73 -12.41
CA VAL A 222 8.46 14.76 -12.15
C VAL A 222 9.05 13.39 -11.78
N GLN A 223 8.62 12.84 -10.64
CA GLN A 223 8.97 11.50 -10.18
C GLN A 223 8.10 10.43 -10.88
N HIS A 224 8.70 9.29 -11.21
CA HIS A 224 8.04 8.16 -11.86
C HIS A 224 8.34 6.89 -11.06
N ILE A 225 7.35 6.02 -10.87
CA ILE A 225 7.55 4.66 -10.34
C ILE A 225 7.45 3.65 -11.47
N GLU A 226 8.25 2.60 -11.43
CA GLU A 226 8.07 1.40 -12.23
C GLU A 226 7.91 0.17 -11.34
N ILE A 227 7.01 -0.73 -11.73
CA ILE A 227 6.73 -1.99 -11.04
C ILE A 227 6.69 -3.10 -12.08
N ALA A 228 7.72 -3.95 -12.07
CA ALA A 228 7.71 -5.22 -12.77
C ALA A 228 7.02 -6.27 -11.88
N SER A 229 6.05 -7.03 -12.38
CA SER A 229 5.35 -8.08 -11.62
C SER A 229 4.79 -9.13 -12.59
N GLY A 230 5.30 -10.35 -12.52
CA GLY A 230 5.03 -11.39 -13.53
C GLY A 230 5.29 -10.92 -14.97
N PRO A 231 4.33 -11.06 -15.91
CA PRO A 231 4.48 -10.64 -17.31
C PRO A 231 4.24 -9.13 -17.53
N TRP A 232 4.05 -8.34 -16.47
CA TRP A 232 3.73 -6.92 -16.53
C TRP A 232 4.91 -6.04 -16.15
N ARG A 233 5.04 -4.91 -16.85
CA ARG A 233 5.81 -3.73 -16.43
C ARG A 233 4.87 -2.54 -16.43
N TYR A 234 4.51 -2.07 -15.25
CA TYR A 234 3.67 -0.89 -15.04
C TYR A 234 4.57 0.30 -14.67
N GLN A 235 4.44 1.43 -15.35
CA GLN A 235 5.08 2.67 -14.96
C GLN A 235 4.03 3.77 -14.84
N ALA A 236 4.15 4.62 -13.81
CA ALA A 236 3.24 5.74 -13.60
C ALA A 236 3.99 7.00 -13.19
N LYS A 237 3.49 8.14 -13.66
CA LYS A 237 3.79 9.45 -13.08
C LYS A 237 3.29 9.47 -11.62
N CYS A 238 4.13 9.92 -10.70
CA CYS A 238 3.72 10.29 -9.35
C CYS A 238 2.97 11.64 -9.38
N MET A 239 2.02 11.82 -8.46
CA MET A 239 1.25 13.07 -8.35
C MET A 239 2.12 14.18 -7.74
N ASP A 240 1.90 15.41 -8.19
CA ASP A 240 2.71 16.55 -7.78
C ASP A 240 2.16 17.20 -6.50
N GLY A 241 3.06 17.70 -5.65
CA GLY A 241 2.72 18.41 -4.41
C GLY A 241 3.01 17.62 -3.12
N THR A 242 2.88 18.31 -1.98
CA THR A 242 3.20 17.76 -0.66
C THR A 242 1.99 17.05 -0.04
N TYR A 243 2.18 15.83 0.45
CA TYR A 243 1.15 15.15 1.25
C TYR A 243 1.05 15.82 2.64
N PRO A 244 -0.15 16.03 3.21
CA PRO A 244 -0.28 16.56 4.57
C PRO A 244 0.38 15.63 5.60
N ASP A 245 0.96 16.17 6.67
CA ASP A 245 1.51 15.33 7.74
C ASP A 245 0.37 14.63 8.50
N TYR A 246 0.09 13.39 8.10
CA TYR A 246 -0.94 12.54 8.67
C TYR A 246 -0.69 12.19 10.14
N ARG A 247 0.54 12.37 10.65
CA ARG A 247 0.92 11.99 12.02
C ARG A 247 0.16 12.81 13.06
N VAL A 248 -0.17 14.07 12.75
CA VAL A 248 -0.86 14.98 13.70
C VAL A 248 -2.33 14.60 13.95
N VAL A 249 -2.94 13.75 13.10
CA VAL A 249 -4.33 13.28 13.28
C VAL A 249 -4.41 11.85 13.83
N ILE A 250 -3.28 11.20 14.12
CA ILE A 250 -3.25 9.90 14.80
C ILE A 250 -3.31 10.14 16.32
N PRO A 251 -4.33 9.67 17.04
CA PRO A 251 -4.34 9.74 18.50
C PRO A 251 -3.18 8.91 19.08
N ALA A 252 -2.48 9.45 20.07
CA ALA A 252 -1.47 8.70 20.81
C ALA A 252 -2.09 7.45 21.46
N GLU A 253 -1.35 6.34 21.53
CA GLU A 253 -1.89 5.08 22.09
C GLU A 253 -2.37 5.18 23.54
N ALA A 254 -1.68 5.99 24.35
CA ALA A 254 -2.05 6.33 25.73
C ALA A 254 -2.97 7.56 25.83
N GLY A 255 -3.66 7.92 24.73
CA GLY A 255 -4.64 8.99 24.67
C GLY A 255 -5.92 8.69 25.47
N PRO A 256 -6.86 9.66 25.54
CA PRO A 256 -8.06 9.61 26.37
C PRO A 256 -9.15 8.67 25.82
N PHE A 257 -8.83 7.38 25.71
CA PHE A 257 -9.77 6.32 25.35
C PHE A 257 -10.61 5.90 26.56
N ALA A 258 -11.93 5.89 26.40
CA ALA A 258 -12.88 5.40 27.40
C ALA A 258 -13.04 3.87 27.37
N GLY A 259 -12.60 3.21 26.29
CA GLY A 259 -12.52 1.76 26.20
C GLY A 259 -12.00 1.23 24.87
N ARG A 260 -11.86 -0.09 24.80
CA ARG A 260 -11.33 -0.88 23.69
C ARG A 260 -12.37 -1.92 23.27
N LEU A 261 -13.08 -1.62 22.18
CA LEU A 261 -13.93 -2.56 21.48
C LEU A 261 -13.06 -3.57 20.70
N THR A 262 -13.16 -4.86 21.03
CA THR A 262 -12.57 -5.94 20.25
C THR A 262 -13.68 -6.71 19.54
N VAL A 263 -13.70 -6.63 18.21
CA VAL A 263 -14.65 -7.33 17.36
C VAL A 263 -14.18 -8.77 17.15
N ALA A 264 -15.04 -9.71 17.52
CA ALA A 264 -14.77 -11.14 17.42
C ALA A 264 -14.89 -11.64 15.96
N PRO A 265 -14.05 -12.60 15.50
CA PRO A 265 -14.12 -13.14 14.15
C PRO A 265 -15.49 -13.71 13.75
N GLU A 266 -16.19 -14.30 14.72
CA GLU A 266 -17.54 -14.89 14.59
C GLU A 266 -18.60 -13.82 14.27
N ASP A 267 -18.44 -12.62 14.83
CA ASP A 267 -19.34 -11.49 14.62
C ASP A 267 -19.05 -10.71 13.33
N LEU A 268 -17.86 -10.87 12.71
CA LEU A 268 -17.48 -10.09 11.52
C LEU A 268 -18.48 -10.20 10.35
N PRO A 269 -19.04 -11.38 9.97
CA PRO A 269 -20.03 -11.48 8.90
C PRO A 269 -21.35 -10.78 9.26
N LEU A 270 -21.79 -10.93 10.52
CA LEU A 270 -22.99 -10.30 11.05
C LEU A 270 -22.84 -8.77 11.07
N LEU A 271 -21.72 -8.27 11.59
CA LEU A 271 -21.38 -6.85 11.63
C LEU A 271 -21.30 -6.25 10.22
N LYS A 272 -20.56 -6.87 9.29
CA LYS A 272 -20.44 -6.36 7.91
C LYS A 272 -21.78 -6.32 7.17
N THR A 273 -22.70 -7.23 7.51
CA THR A 273 -24.09 -7.23 7.04
C THR A 273 -24.88 -6.09 7.68
N ALA A 274 -24.84 -5.95 9.01
CA ALA A 274 -25.52 -4.88 9.75
C ALA A 274 -25.07 -3.47 9.30
N LEU A 275 -23.76 -3.25 9.13
CA LEU A 275 -23.19 -2.01 8.57
C LEU A 275 -23.69 -1.67 7.16
N SER A 276 -24.22 -2.66 6.43
CA SER A 276 -24.75 -2.48 5.08
C SER A 276 -26.28 -2.35 5.04
N GLN A 277 -26.97 -2.61 6.15
CA GLN A 277 -28.45 -2.64 6.25
C GLN A 277 -29.02 -1.60 7.22
N LEU A 278 -28.27 -1.24 8.27
CA LEU A 278 -28.67 -0.25 9.28
C LEU A 278 -28.20 1.18 8.96
N ALA A 279 -27.36 1.34 7.94
CA ALA A 279 -26.80 2.63 7.55
C ALA A 279 -27.86 3.53 6.90
N ASP A 280 -27.84 4.84 7.23
CA ASP A 280 -28.78 5.80 6.63
C ASP A 280 -28.49 6.11 5.16
N ALA A 281 -29.53 6.50 4.42
CA ALA A 281 -29.45 6.76 2.98
C ALA A 281 -28.77 8.10 2.60
N GLY A 282 -28.56 9.03 3.54
CA GLY A 282 -27.95 10.34 3.30
C GLY A 282 -26.44 10.36 3.55
N HIS A 283 -25.97 9.78 4.66
CA HIS A 283 -24.57 9.84 5.09
C HIS A 283 -23.94 8.47 5.36
N GLY A 284 -24.69 7.37 5.23
CA GLY A 284 -24.18 6.01 5.44
C GLY A 284 -23.79 5.74 6.90
N THR A 285 -24.47 6.39 7.84
CA THR A 285 -24.15 6.43 9.26
C THR A 285 -24.84 5.30 10.02
N VAL A 286 -24.15 4.71 10.99
CA VAL A 286 -24.71 3.84 12.03
C VAL A 286 -24.36 4.40 13.41
N ARG A 287 -25.18 4.10 14.41
CA ARG A 287 -24.87 4.32 15.83
C ARG A 287 -24.30 3.03 16.41
N ILE A 288 -23.25 3.15 17.22
CA ILE A 288 -22.65 2.02 17.96
C ILE A 288 -22.71 2.36 19.44
N CYS A 289 -23.21 1.41 20.24
CA CYS A 289 -23.24 1.44 21.69
C CYS A 289 -22.38 0.29 22.22
N ALA A 290 -21.39 0.59 23.06
CA ALA A 290 -20.46 -0.41 23.60
C ALA A 290 -20.23 -0.19 25.10
N ASP A 291 -20.40 -1.25 25.89
CA ASP A 291 -20.06 -1.32 27.31
C ASP A 291 -19.54 -2.72 27.69
N SER A 292 -19.12 -2.89 28.94
CA SER A 292 -18.69 -4.17 29.52
C SER A 292 -19.75 -5.30 29.48
N GLY A 293 -21.02 -4.97 29.27
CA GLY A 293 -22.13 -5.90 29.13
C GLY A 293 -22.58 -6.14 27.68
N GLY A 294 -21.86 -5.65 26.67
CA GLY A 294 -22.09 -6.00 25.26
C GLY A 294 -21.88 -4.86 24.26
N VAL A 295 -22.01 -5.21 22.97
CA VAL A 295 -21.85 -4.30 21.84
C VAL A 295 -23.08 -4.39 20.95
N VAL A 296 -23.66 -3.23 20.62
CA VAL A 296 -24.88 -3.14 19.79
C VAL A 296 -24.66 -2.11 18.69
N VAL A 297 -25.00 -2.48 17.45
CA VAL A 297 -25.06 -1.58 16.29
C VAL A 297 -26.51 -1.24 16.00
N LEU A 298 -26.82 0.03 15.74
CA LEU A 298 -28.17 0.54 15.58
C LEU A 298 -28.25 1.45 14.35
N SER A 299 -29.42 1.49 13.69
CA SER A 299 -29.72 2.55 12.73
C SER A 299 -29.82 3.92 13.43
N PRO A 300 -29.51 5.03 12.75
CA PRO A 300 -29.66 6.38 13.31
C PRO A 300 -31.13 6.86 13.32
N THR A 301 -32.10 5.96 13.14
CA THR A 301 -33.54 6.25 13.18
C THR A 301 -33.97 6.71 14.57
N GLU A 302 -34.96 7.60 14.65
CA GLU A 302 -35.60 8.00 15.91
C GLU A 302 -36.65 6.96 16.36
N GLY A 303 -36.99 6.98 17.65
CA GLY A 303 -38.00 6.10 18.24
C GLY A 303 -37.53 4.66 18.42
N SER A 304 -37.73 3.81 17.40
CA SER A 304 -37.44 2.37 17.45
C SER A 304 -36.39 2.00 16.39
N PRO A 305 -35.07 2.13 16.70
CA PRO A 305 -34.02 1.82 15.75
C PRO A 305 -33.90 0.31 15.50
N ALA A 306 -33.73 -0.05 14.22
CA ALA A 306 -33.31 -1.39 13.85
C ALA A 306 -31.89 -1.64 14.40
N HIS A 307 -31.64 -2.80 14.99
CA HIS A 307 -30.40 -3.05 15.73
C HIS A 307 -29.91 -4.49 15.57
N VAL A 308 -28.62 -4.68 15.83
CA VAL A 308 -27.94 -5.97 15.87
C VAL A 308 -27.02 -5.99 17.09
N VAL A 309 -27.20 -6.98 17.96
CA VAL A 309 -26.30 -7.27 19.08
C VAL A 309 -25.16 -8.17 18.57
N LEU A 310 -23.93 -7.91 19.01
CA LEU A 310 -22.74 -8.69 18.67
C LEU A 310 -22.39 -9.62 19.86
N PRO A 311 -22.77 -10.91 19.84
CA PRO A 311 -22.69 -11.79 21.01
C PRO A 311 -21.26 -12.20 21.43
N HIS A 312 -20.29 -12.18 20.52
CA HIS A 312 -18.91 -12.63 20.80
C HIS A 312 -17.95 -11.46 21.05
N SER A 313 -18.23 -10.28 20.50
CA SER A 313 -17.45 -9.05 20.62
C SER A 313 -17.51 -8.46 22.04
N ARG A 314 -16.46 -7.78 22.46
CA ARG A 314 -16.31 -7.27 23.84
C ARG A 314 -15.82 -5.82 23.85
N CYS A 315 -16.22 -5.07 24.87
CA CYS A 315 -15.64 -3.77 25.22
C CYS A 315 -15.25 -3.80 26.70
N ASP A 316 -14.15 -3.15 27.08
CA ASP A 316 -13.73 -3.00 28.48
C ASP A 316 -14.22 -1.68 29.13
N ALA A 317 -14.99 -0.87 28.39
CA ALA A 317 -15.55 0.39 28.85
C ALA A 317 -16.47 0.19 30.07
N THR A 318 -16.19 0.92 31.15
CA THR A 318 -16.96 0.91 32.40
C THR A 318 -18.27 1.69 32.31
N ALA A 319 -18.32 2.69 31.43
CA ALA A 319 -19.50 3.46 31.07
C ALA A 319 -19.88 3.19 29.59
N PRO A 320 -21.16 3.26 29.21
CA PRO A 320 -21.58 3.01 27.83
C PRO A 320 -21.15 4.14 26.90
N ILE A 321 -20.32 3.81 25.91
CA ILE A 321 -19.87 4.71 24.87
C ILE A 321 -20.88 4.65 23.72
N VAL A 322 -21.45 5.79 23.33
CA VAL A 322 -22.35 5.91 22.17
C VAL A 322 -21.80 6.90 21.16
N HIS A 323 -21.59 6.42 19.93
CA HIS A 323 -21.02 7.20 18.83
C HIS A 323 -21.75 6.90 17.52
N ALA A 324 -21.85 7.91 16.64
CA ALA A 324 -22.22 7.74 15.25
C ALA A 324 -20.95 7.61 14.38
N VAL A 325 -20.93 6.69 13.43
CA VAL A 325 -19.82 6.50 12.48
C VAL A 325 -20.33 6.14 11.08
N ASN A 326 -19.59 6.53 10.04
CA ASN A 326 -19.89 6.05 8.69
C ASN A 326 -19.58 4.54 8.59
N ALA A 327 -20.61 3.77 8.25
CA ALA A 327 -20.58 2.32 8.21
C ALA A 327 -19.71 1.78 7.07
N GLY A 328 -19.60 2.51 5.96
CA GLY A 328 -18.71 2.18 4.84
C GLY A 328 -17.23 2.30 5.23
N TYR A 329 -16.87 3.33 6.00
CA TYR A 329 -15.52 3.52 6.52
C TYR A 329 -15.15 2.40 7.50
N LEU A 330 -15.99 2.15 8.50
CA LEU A 330 -15.79 1.07 9.47
C LEU A 330 -15.72 -0.31 8.80
N ARG A 331 -16.63 -0.59 7.84
CA ARG A 331 -16.60 -1.83 7.06
C ARG A 331 -15.28 -1.99 6.30
N GLN A 332 -14.77 -0.94 5.64
CA GLN A 332 -13.48 -1.03 4.94
C GLN A 332 -12.31 -1.24 5.90
N GLY A 333 -12.33 -0.67 7.10
CA GLY A 333 -11.36 -1.00 8.17
C GLY A 333 -11.40 -2.48 8.57
N LEU A 334 -12.59 -3.03 8.78
CA LEU A 334 -12.82 -4.44 9.11
C LEU A 334 -12.55 -5.40 7.93
N ASP A 335 -12.63 -4.92 6.68
CA ASP A 335 -12.22 -5.65 5.48
C ASP A 335 -10.70 -5.61 5.26
N ALA A 336 -10.02 -4.55 5.71
CA ALA A 336 -8.55 -4.45 5.70
C ALA A 336 -7.88 -5.25 6.84
N GLY A 337 -8.58 -5.49 7.96
CA GLY A 337 -8.12 -6.32 9.09
C GLY A 337 -8.05 -5.63 10.45
N PHE A 338 -8.58 -4.41 10.58
CA PHE A 338 -8.56 -3.63 11.83
C PHE A 338 -9.80 -3.92 12.69
N ASN A 339 -9.72 -4.93 13.56
CA ASN A 339 -10.83 -5.41 14.39
C ASN A 339 -10.74 -5.01 15.88
N VAL A 340 -9.67 -4.33 16.30
CA VAL A 340 -9.51 -3.76 17.65
C VAL A 340 -9.65 -2.25 17.53
N ILE A 341 -10.63 -1.67 18.23
CA ILE A 341 -11.05 -0.27 18.09
C ILE A 341 -10.96 0.40 19.46
N ARG A 342 -10.05 1.36 19.63
CA ARG A 342 -10.03 2.22 20.82
C ARG A 342 -11.01 3.38 20.63
N LEU A 343 -11.95 3.49 21.56
CA LEU A 343 -13.05 4.44 21.56
C LEU A 343 -12.76 5.56 22.56
N PRO A 344 -12.74 6.84 22.14
CA PRO A 344 -12.67 7.98 23.06
C PRO A 344 -13.97 8.15 23.87
N ALA A 345 -13.96 9.08 24.82
CA ALA A 345 -15.19 9.52 25.54
C ALA A 345 -16.00 10.57 24.75
N ASP A 346 -15.37 11.21 23.77
CA ASP A 346 -15.87 12.36 23.02
C ASP A 346 -15.77 12.12 21.51
N CYS A 347 -15.96 13.17 20.70
CA CYS A 347 -15.90 13.08 19.23
C CYS A 347 -14.47 13.04 18.66
N SER A 348 -13.45 12.70 19.46
CA SER A 348 -12.07 12.48 19.00
C SER A 348 -11.97 11.32 17.99
N PRO A 349 -10.86 11.23 17.22
CA PRO A 349 -10.69 10.14 16.26
C PRO A 349 -10.61 8.77 16.95
N TRP A 350 -11.27 7.76 16.37
CA TRP A 350 -11.11 6.37 16.78
C TRP A 350 -9.76 5.83 16.30
N LEU A 351 -9.07 5.04 17.14
CA LEU A 351 -7.83 4.36 16.75
C LEU A 351 -8.08 2.85 16.59
N CYS A 352 -8.08 2.39 15.36
CA CYS A 352 -8.30 0.99 14.99
C CYS A 352 -6.96 0.29 14.68
N THR A 353 -6.70 -0.84 15.31
CA THR A 353 -5.56 -1.75 15.10
C THR A 353 -6.07 -3.18 14.83
N GLY A 354 -5.19 -4.12 14.48
CA GLY A 354 -5.61 -5.49 14.15
C GLY A 354 -4.45 -6.37 13.68
N SER A 355 -4.71 -7.22 12.68
CA SER A 355 -3.77 -8.25 12.22
C SER A 355 -2.68 -7.77 11.24
N ARG A 356 -2.68 -6.49 10.87
CA ARG A 356 -1.64 -5.86 10.01
C ARG A 356 -0.80 -4.90 10.83
N ASP A 357 0.50 -4.80 10.53
CA ASP A 357 1.31 -3.68 11.02
C ASP A 357 0.86 -2.38 10.33
N GLY A 358 0.41 -1.44 11.16
CA GLY A 358 -0.28 -0.24 10.72
C GLY A 358 -1.40 0.14 11.67
N LEU A 359 -2.23 1.07 11.23
CA LEU A 359 -3.41 1.55 11.95
C LEU A 359 -4.43 2.14 10.97
N HIS A 360 -5.66 2.25 11.44
CA HIS A 360 -6.73 2.94 10.76
C HIS A 360 -7.40 3.91 11.72
N VAL A 361 -7.56 5.17 11.30
CA VAL A 361 -8.23 6.22 12.07
C VAL A 361 -9.58 6.54 11.42
N ILE A 362 -10.63 6.68 12.21
CA ILE A 362 -11.98 7.08 11.75
C ILE A 362 -12.46 8.27 12.58
N MET A 363 -12.93 9.34 11.94
CA MET A 363 -13.66 10.40 12.64
C MET A 363 -15.10 9.94 12.95
N PRO A 364 -15.54 9.93 14.21
CA PRO A 364 -16.95 9.80 14.53
C PRO A 364 -17.72 11.07 14.15
N TRP A 365 -19.03 10.94 14.04
CA TRP A 365 -19.95 12.07 13.93
C TRP A 365 -20.36 12.55 15.33
N GLY A 366 -20.56 13.86 15.46
CA GLY A 366 -21.15 14.45 16.66
C GLY A 366 -22.56 13.94 16.90
N MET A 367 -22.87 13.63 18.16
CA MET A 367 -24.21 13.32 18.66
C MET A 367 -24.47 14.15 19.91
N ALA A 368 -25.71 14.62 20.07
CA ALA A 368 -26.13 15.30 21.28
C ALA A 368 -26.27 14.31 22.46
N ASP A 369 -26.13 14.81 23.70
CA ASP A 369 -26.06 13.93 24.88
C ASP A 369 -27.41 13.29 25.25
N ASP A 370 -28.52 13.92 24.84
CA ASP A 370 -29.87 13.35 24.89
C ASP A 370 -30.06 12.22 23.87
N GLU A 371 -29.56 12.34 22.64
CA GLU A 371 -29.51 11.23 21.68
C GLU A 371 -28.72 10.04 22.24
N LYS A 372 -27.54 10.31 22.83
CA LYS A 372 -26.70 9.28 23.46
C LYS A 372 -27.47 8.61 24.61
N ALA A 373 -28.10 9.39 25.48
CA ALA A 373 -28.89 8.87 26.59
C ALA A 373 -30.09 8.01 26.12
N ALA A 374 -30.77 8.40 25.04
CA ALA A 374 -31.86 7.62 24.45
C ALA A 374 -31.36 6.27 23.89
N VAL A 375 -30.21 6.25 23.21
CA VAL A 375 -29.58 4.99 22.75
C VAL A 375 -29.17 4.10 23.91
N VAL A 376 -28.59 4.65 24.98
CA VAL A 376 -28.26 3.89 26.20
C VAL A 376 -29.52 3.31 26.86
N ALA A 377 -30.61 4.08 26.96
CA ALA A 377 -31.88 3.61 27.51
C ALA A 377 -32.47 2.47 26.67
N PHE A 378 -32.47 2.61 25.34
CA PHE A 378 -32.91 1.56 24.42
C PHE A 378 -32.05 0.29 24.57
N VAL A 379 -30.73 0.39 24.51
CA VAL A 379 -29.82 -0.78 24.66
C VAL A 379 -29.96 -1.46 26.03
N ARG A 380 -30.26 -0.70 27.09
CA ARG A 380 -30.58 -1.28 28.42
C ARG A 380 -31.89 -2.06 28.42
N SER A 381 -32.89 -1.68 27.63
CA SER A 381 -34.15 -2.43 27.49
C SER A 381 -34.01 -3.74 26.70
N LEU A 382 -32.98 -3.86 25.84
CA LEU A 382 -32.67 -5.10 25.11
C LEU A 382 -31.96 -6.15 25.99
N LYS A 383 -31.23 -5.71 27.00
CA LYS A 383 -30.57 -6.60 27.97
C LYS A 383 -31.63 -7.10 28.95
N PRO A 384 -31.85 -8.42 29.11
CA PRO A 384 -32.83 -8.92 30.06
C PRO A 384 -32.40 -8.52 31.48
N THR A 385 -33.28 -7.78 32.18
CA THR A 385 -33.06 -7.43 33.59
C THR A 385 -32.85 -8.71 34.40
N PRO A 386 -31.78 -8.84 35.19
CA PRO A 386 -31.68 -9.94 36.14
C PRO A 386 -32.82 -9.80 37.14
N SER A 387 -33.78 -10.73 37.08
CA SER A 387 -34.96 -10.69 37.97
C SER A 387 -34.51 -10.85 39.42
N GLU A 388 -34.73 -9.82 40.24
CA GLU A 388 -34.45 -9.89 41.67
C GLU A 388 -35.21 -11.05 42.30
N GLY A 389 -34.57 -11.70 43.28
CA GLY A 389 -34.95 -13.04 43.73
C GLY A 389 -36.36 -13.11 44.29
N ARG A 390 -37.23 -13.90 43.63
CA ARG A 390 -38.49 -14.34 44.22
C ARG A 390 -38.33 -15.77 44.73
N GLU A 391 -38.21 -15.93 46.03
CA GLU A 391 -38.03 -17.23 46.69
C GLU A 391 -39.18 -18.21 46.34
N PRO A 392 -38.88 -19.43 45.87
CA PRO A 392 -39.89 -20.47 45.74
C PRO A 392 -40.15 -21.10 47.13
N THR A 393 -41.27 -20.73 47.74
CA THR A 393 -41.73 -21.32 49.02
C THR A 393 -41.84 -22.83 48.92
N MET A 394 -41.17 -23.56 49.83
CA MET A 394 -41.15 -25.02 49.83
C MET A 394 -42.54 -25.66 50.00
N SER A 395 -42.80 -26.75 49.29
CA SER A 395 -43.78 -27.77 49.69
C SER A 395 -43.26 -29.18 49.36
N THR A 396 -43.27 -30.07 50.35
CA THR A 396 -42.71 -31.44 50.27
C THR A 396 -43.78 -32.51 50.11
N PRO A 397 -43.51 -33.56 49.32
CA PRO A 397 -43.94 -34.93 49.64
C PRO A 397 -42.79 -35.83 50.13
N LYS A 398 -43.09 -37.08 50.52
CA LYS A 398 -42.18 -37.99 51.29
C LYS A 398 -41.58 -39.15 50.47
N HIS A 399 -40.49 -39.73 50.99
CA HIS A 399 -39.64 -40.81 50.45
C HIS A 399 -40.29 -42.17 50.12
N LYS A 400 -39.71 -42.85 49.11
CA LYS A 400 -39.27 -44.28 49.02
C LYS A 400 -38.69 -44.56 47.61
N THR A 401 -37.66 -45.38 47.32
CA THR A 401 -36.62 -46.12 48.10
C THR A 401 -35.37 -46.30 47.19
N ALA A 402 -34.27 -46.89 47.69
CA ALA A 402 -33.15 -47.45 46.88
C ALA A 402 -33.29 -49.01 46.75
N PRO A 403 -32.36 -49.83 46.17
CA PRO A 403 -30.86 -49.84 46.22
C PRO A 403 -30.20 -49.88 44.80
N GLU A 404 -28.89 -50.07 44.49
CA GLU A 404 -27.55 -50.06 45.15
C GLU A 404 -26.45 -49.82 44.04
N ALA A 405 -25.20 -49.36 44.30
CA ALA A 405 -23.92 -50.04 44.63
C ALA A 405 -23.38 -51.08 43.60
N PRO A 406 -22.04 -51.31 43.46
CA PRO A 406 -20.92 -50.93 44.34
C PRO A 406 -19.71 -50.21 43.66
N SER A 407 -18.61 -50.04 44.41
CA SER A 407 -17.37 -49.33 44.04
C SER A 407 -16.08 -50.11 44.41
N VAL A 408 -14.94 -49.75 43.80
CA VAL A 408 -13.58 -50.30 44.08
C VAL A 408 -12.48 -49.24 43.76
N PRO A 409 -11.20 -49.41 44.17
CA PRO A 409 -10.37 -48.29 44.68
C PRO A 409 -9.14 -47.87 43.83
N PRO A 410 -8.40 -46.81 44.20
CA PRO A 410 -7.14 -46.41 43.55
C PRO A 410 -5.92 -47.22 44.03
N ALA A 411 -4.86 -47.23 43.21
CA ALA A 411 -3.55 -47.82 43.54
C ALA A 411 -2.40 -46.92 43.04
N ALA A 412 -1.28 -46.92 43.76
CA ALA A 412 -0.02 -46.26 43.38
C ALA A 412 0.88 -47.21 42.54
N PRO A 413 1.98 -46.70 41.96
CA PRO A 413 3.26 -47.07 42.59
C PRO A 413 4.36 -45.98 42.57
N SER A 414 5.41 -46.21 43.36
CA SER A 414 6.77 -45.68 43.18
C SER A 414 7.40 -46.13 41.85
N GLY A 415 8.44 -45.52 41.28
CA GLY A 415 9.30 -44.42 41.75
C GLY A 415 10.80 -44.80 41.60
N GLN A 416 11.63 -43.94 41.00
CA GLN A 416 13.08 -44.17 40.90
C GLN A 416 13.92 -42.90 40.66
N THR A 417 15.21 -42.97 40.98
CA THR A 417 16.15 -41.84 41.18
C THR A 417 17.07 -41.55 40.01
N ALA A 418 17.43 -40.27 39.83
CA ALA A 418 18.72 -39.80 39.29
C ALA A 418 19.10 -38.46 39.97
N ALA A 419 20.37 -38.05 39.94
CA ALA A 419 20.92 -37.06 40.89
C ALA A 419 21.53 -35.76 40.27
N ALA A 420 21.88 -34.84 41.18
CA ALA A 420 22.50 -33.50 41.08
C ALA A 420 23.91 -33.51 40.37
N PRO A 421 24.68 -32.38 40.20
CA PRO A 421 24.69 -31.15 41.02
C PRO A 421 24.99 -29.74 40.40
N VAL A 422 24.40 -28.70 41.04
CA VAL A 422 24.99 -27.48 41.69
C VAL A 422 25.83 -26.42 40.93
N ALA A 423 25.34 -25.16 40.98
CA ALA A 423 26.04 -23.89 41.33
C ALA A 423 24.98 -22.78 41.56
N ALA A 424 24.79 -22.14 42.72
CA ALA A 424 25.63 -21.13 43.43
C ALA A 424 25.67 -19.76 42.69
N ALA A 425 24.91 -18.72 43.10
CA ALA A 425 25.18 -17.72 44.17
C ALA A 425 26.05 -16.51 43.68
N ALA A 426 25.94 -15.24 44.12
CA ALA A 426 25.08 -14.50 45.07
C ALA A 426 24.90 -13.01 44.58
N ALA A 427 24.55 -12.04 45.44
CA ALA A 427 24.14 -10.66 45.05
C ALA A 427 24.84 -9.50 45.81
N GLU A 428 24.78 -8.28 45.21
CA GLU A 428 25.00 -6.92 45.79
C GLU A 428 26.41 -6.55 46.35
N PRO A 429 26.74 -5.27 46.70
CA PRO A 429 26.02 -3.97 46.61
C PRO A 429 26.82 -2.80 45.95
N GLN A 430 26.31 -1.55 46.03
CA GLN A 430 26.99 -0.26 45.68
C GLN A 430 27.83 0.35 46.84
N PRO A 431 28.69 1.35 46.57
CA PRO A 431 28.68 2.60 47.37
C PRO A 431 29.02 3.92 46.63
N GLN A 432 28.88 5.07 47.33
CA GLN A 432 29.28 6.44 46.93
C GLN A 432 30.51 6.95 47.77
N PRO A 433 30.81 8.26 47.95
CA PRO A 433 31.67 9.06 47.04
C PRO A 433 32.88 9.80 47.70
N GLN A 434 33.76 10.38 46.86
CA GLN A 434 34.76 11.49 47.02
C GLN A 434 35.38 11.87 48.39
N PRO A 435 36.68 12.29 48.37
CA PRO A 435 36.98 13.71 48.66
C PRO A 435 38.14 14.34 47.84
N GLN A 436 38.31 15.67 47.93
CA GLN A 436 39.48 16.45 47.47
C GLN A 436 40.55 16.61 48.57
N PRO A 437 41.79 17.02 48.22
CA PRO A 437 42.39 18.18 48.90
C PRO A 437 43.22 19.13 47.98
N GLN A 438 43.90 20.11 48.57
CA GLN A 438 44.56 21.27 47.94
C GLN A 438 46.08 21.35 48.26
N GLY A 439 46.86 22.07 47.44
CA GLY A 439 47.80 23.09 47.94
C GLY A 439 49.33 22.84 48.06
N ALA A 440 50.08 23.66 47.30
CA ALA A 440 51.30 24.42 47.70
C ALA A 440 52.75 23.83 47.70
N ASP A 441 53.64 24.66 47.09
CA ASP A 441 55.06 25.01 47.36
C ASP A 441 56.23 23.99 47.46
N ALA A 442 57.22 24.13 46.55
CA ALA A 442 58.66 24.38 46.83
C ALA A 442 59.50 24.56 45.52
N ARG A 443 60.78 24.97 45.62
CA ARG A 443 61.77 25.23 44.53
C ARG A 443 63.15 24.60 44.88
N PRO A 444 64.23 24.69 44.05
CA PRO A 444 64.42 24.27 42.66
C PRO A 444 65.75 23.45 42.44
N ASP A 445 66.22 23.35 41.18
CA ASP A 445 67.59 23.05 40.70
C ASP A 445 68.20 21.63 40.78
N ALA A 446 68.29 20.93 39.63
CA ALA A 446 69.51 20.27 39.09
C ALA A 446 69.30 19.57 37.71
N VAL A 447 70.23 19.80 36.79
CA VAL A 447 70.22 19.54 35.32
C VAL A 447 70.34 18.05 34.88
N LEU A 448 69.35 17.56 34.10
CA LEU A 448 69.39 16.65 32.90
C LEU A 448 70.18 15.28 32.95
N PRO A 449 69.92 14.28 32.05
CA PRO A 449 69.14 14.30 30.78
C PRO A 449 68.15 13.12 30.55
N PHE A 450 67.54 13.10 29.35
CA PHE A 450 66.79 11.99 28.70
C PHE A 450 65.46 11.47 29.32
N ALA A 451 64.35 12.03 28.83
CA ALA A 451 63.12 11.28 28.51
C ALA A 451 62.29 12.07 27.47
N PRO A 452 61.55 11.42 26.55
CA PRO A 452 60.52 12.11 25.76
C PRO A 452 59.38 12.57 26.67
N GLY A 453 58.70 13.66 26.30
CA GLY A 453 57.60 14.23 27.09
C GLY A 453 56.42 13.26 27.27
N PRO A 454 55.55 13.51 28.28
CA PRO A 454 54.45 12.61 28.60
C PRO A 454 53.55 12.40 27.38
N GLN A 455 53.34 11.12 27.03
CA GLN A 455 52.34 10.75 26.04
C GLN A 455 50.98 11.31 26.48
N GLN A 456 50.26 11.94 25.57
CA GLN A 456 48.85 12.21 25.78
C GLN A 456 48.14 10.90 26.13
N PRO A 457 47.15 10.89 27.04
CA PRO A 457 46.34 9.69 27.27
C PRO A 457 45.81 9.19 25.92
N PRO A 458 45.79 7.86 25.68
CA PRO A 458 45.35 7.33 24.40
C PRO A 458 43.96 7.87 24.10
N ALA A 459 43.82 8.56 22.96
CA ALA A 459 42.54 9.12 22.54
C ALA A 459 41.50 7.99 22.55
N ASP A 460 40.36 8.23 23.20
CA ASP A 460 39.31 7.21 23.36
C ASP A 460 39.02 6.59 21.99
N PRO A 461 39.13 5.25 21.83
CA PRO A 461 38.96 4.61 20.54
C PRO A 461 37.58 4.89 19.92
N LEU A 462 36.55 5.18 20.72
CA LEU A 462 35.24 5.63 20.25
C LEU A 462 35.29 7.06 19.67
N GLN A 463 36.07 7.95 20.29
CA GLN A 463 36.22 9.33 19.83
C GLN A 463 37.12 9.42 18.59
N ALA A 464 38.16 8.58 18.51
CA ALA A 464 38.97 8.41 17.31
C ALA A 464 38.15 7.81 16.14
N LEU A 465 37.31 6.81 16.42
CA LEU A 465 36.39 6.23 15.44
C LEU A 465 35.36 7.25 14.96
N ALA A 466 34.75 8.03 15.86
CA ALA A 466 33.81 9.10 15.51
C ALA A 466 34.46 10.17 14.60
N GLY A 467 35.71 10.57 14.89
CA GLY A 467 36.48 11.45 14.02
C GLY A 467 36.74 10.87 12.63
N ALA A 468 37.09 9.57 12.55
CA ALA A 468 37.29 8.88 11.28
C ALA A 468 35.99 8.75 10.46
N VAL A 469 34.84 8.50 11.11
CA VAL A 469 33.51 8.46 10.46
C VAL A 469 33.13 9.84 9.94
N GLY A 470 33.32 10.92 10.71
CA GLY A 470 33.05 12.28 10.25
C GLY A 470 33.88 12.68 9.02
N LEU A 471 35.18 12.34 9.02
CA LEU A 471 36.05 12.54 7.85
C LEU A 471 35.60 11.71 6.63
N ALA A 472 35.11 10.48 6.83
CA ALA A 472 34.57 9.66 5.76
C ALA A 472 33.25 10.22 5.20
N GLU A 473 32.37 10.75 6.04
CA GLU A 473 31.15 11.45 5.60
C GLU A 473 31.48 12.70 4.77
N ASP A 474 32.40 13.55 5.22
CA ASP A 474 32.77 14.76 4.47
C ASP A 474 33.50 14.45 3.16
N LEU A 475 34.32 13.39 3.11
CA LEU A 475 34.87 12.88 1.85
C LEU A 475 33.77 12.36 0.91
N ALA A 476 32.76 11.65 1.43
CA ALA A 476 31.62 11.19 0.64
C ALA A 476 30.79 12.35 0.09
N ARG A 477 30.53 13.39 0.90
CA ARG A 477 29.84 14.62 0.49
C ARG A 477 30.62 15.35 -0.61
N GLN A 478 31.95 15.48 -0.48
CA GLN A 478 32.82 16.08 -1.50
C GLN A 478 32.83 15.28 -2.80
N ALA A 479 32.94 13.94 -2.72
CA ALA A 479 32.88 13.06 -3.89
C ALA A 479 31.53 13.15 -4.62
N TYR A 480 30.42 13.20 -3.87
CA TYR A 480 29.08 13.37 -4.45
C TYR A 480 28.90 14.74 -5.12
N ALA A 481 29.41 15.82 -4.52
CA ALA A 481 29.42 17.15 -5.14
C ALA A 481 30.23 17.17 -6.44
N ALA A 482 31.44 16.58 -6.45
CA ALA A 482 32.27 16.48 -7.64
C ALA A 482 31.60 15.64 -8.75
N ALA A 483 30.94 14.53 -8.40
CA ALA A 483 30.18 13.71 -9.35
C ALA A 483 28.98 14.47 -9.95
N ARG A 484 28.28 15.27 -9.13
CA ARG A 484 27.18 16.14 -9.60
C ARG A 484 27.66 17.18 -10.61
N ASP A 485 28.78 17.83 -10.34
CA ASP A 485 29.38 18.82 -11.23
C ASP A 485 29.93 18.19 -12.53
N LEU A 486 30.47 16.97 -12.47
CA LEU A 486 30.86 16.20 -13.66
C LEU A 486 29.62 15.85 -14.52
N LYS A 487 28.53 15.41 -13.89
CA LYS A 487 27.24 15.14 -14.54
C LYS A 487 26.63 16.40 -15.18
N ALA A 488 26.77 17.56 -14.54
CA ALA A 488 26.35 18.85 -15.09
C ALA A 488 27.18 19.26 -16.33
N LYS A 489 28.51 19.06 -16.29
CA LYS A 489 29.43 19.28 -17.42
C LYS A 489 29.11 18.34 -18.59
N ALA A 490 28.83 17.06 -18.32
CA ALA A 490 28.38 16.11 -19.34
C ALA A 490 27.05 16.52 -19.99
N ARG A 491 26.03 16.93 -19.20
CA ARG A 491 24.77 17.51 -19.72
C ARG A 491 25.00 18.79 -20.54
N ALA A 492 26.07 19.56 -20.31
CA ALA A 492 26.41 20.72 -21.14
C ALA A 492 27.02 20.31 -22.50
N VAL A 493 27.91 19.31 -22.53
CA VAL A 493 28.51 18.77 -23.76
C VAL A 493 27.46 18.15 -24.68
N ASP A 494 26.55 17.32 -24.15
CA ASP A 494 25.45 16.72 -24.94
C ASP A 494 24.55 17.80 -25.58
N ARG A 495 24.17 18.83 -24.82
CA ARG A 495 23.40 19.97 -25.37
C ARG A 495 24.15 20.71 -26.49
N PHE A 496 25.47 20.86 -26.40
CA PHE A 496 26.30 21.45 -27.46
C PHE A 496 26.36 20.55 -28.71
N VAL A 497 26.54 19.24 -28.55
CA VAL A 497 26.54 18.27 -29.66
C VAL A 497 25.19 18.27 -30.39
N ARG A 498 24.08 18.19 -29.65
CA ARG A 498 22.72 18.25 -30.25
C ARG A 498 22.46 19.58 -30.96
N ALA A 499 22.97 20.69 -30.45
CA ALA A 499 22.86 22.00 -31.12
C ALA A 499 23.65 22.02 -32.44
N LYS A 500 24.86 21.45 -32.48
CA LYS A 500 25.65 21.29 -33.71
C LYS A 500 24.98 20.37 -34.73
N GLN A 501 24.39 19.25 -34.30
CA GLN A 501 23.62 18.35 -35.18
C GLN A 501 22.42 19.05 -35.83
N ARG A 502 21.65 19.86 -35.07
CA ARG A 502 20.54 20.64 -35.64
C ARG A 502 20.99 21.68 -36.68
N LEU A 503 22.18 22.27 -36.50
CA LEU A 503 22.78 23.17 -37.49
C LEU A 503 23.24 22.41 -38.74
N PHE A 504 23.78 21.21 -38.60
CA PHE A 504 24.19 20.35 -39.72
C PHE A 504 22.99 19.95 -40.60
N VAL A 505 21.92 19.43 -40.00
CA VAL A 505 20.68 19.04 -40.72
C VAL A 505 20.02 20.24 -41.41
N ARG A 506 20.06 21.44 -40.81
CA ARG A 506 19.65 22.68 -41.49
C ARG A 506 20.55 23.02 -42.67
N GLY A 507 21.86 22.80 -42.56
CA GLY A 507 22.82 22.97 -43.65
C GLY A 507 22.52 22.05 -44.84
N GLU A 508 22.28 20.76 -44.60
CA GLU A 508 21.88 19.81 -45.65
C GLU A 508 20.54 20.19 -46.31
N SER A 509 19.56 20.64 -45.52
CA SER A 509 18.27 21.11 -46.03
C SER A 509 18.43 22.32 -46.97
N VAL A 510 19.26 23.30 -46.60
CA VAL A 510 19.58 24.47 -47.44
C VAL A 510 20.39 24.05 -48.68
N LEU A 511 21.34 23.13 -48.55
CA LEU A 511 22.12 22.61 -49.68
C LEU A 511 21.22 21.92 -50.71
N ALA A 512 20.27 21.09 -50.27
CA ALA A 512 19.30 20.42 -51.12
C ALA A 512 18.30 21.40 -51.78
N GLN A 513 17.98 22.52 -51.13
CA GLN A 513 17.20 23.61 -51.74
C GLN A 513 18.02 24.35 -52.82
N LEU A 514 19.27 24.70 -52.53
CA LEU A 514 20.16 25.36 -53.51
C LEU A 514 20.44 24.47 -54.72
N GLN A 515 20.65 23.16 -54.53
CA GLN A 515 20.82 22.20 -55.62
C GLN A 515 19.59 22.14 -56.54
N LYS A 516 18.36 22.21 -56.00
CA LYS A 516 17.12 22.25 -56.80
C LYS A 516 16.95 23.55 -57.58
N VAL A 517 17.47 24.68 -57.08
CA VAL A 517 17.44 25.97 -57.77
C VAL A 517 18.52 26.04 -58.85
N ALA A 518 19.68 25.41 -58.64
CA ALA A 518 20.77 25.33 -59.61
C ALA A 518 20.57 24.26 -60.70
N SER A 519 19.44 23.54 -60.69
CA SER A 519 19.04 22.55 -61.70
C SER A 519 17.87 23.03 -62.58
N PHE A 520 17.69 24.35 -62.68
CA PHE A 520 16.79 25.06 -63.60
C PHE A 520 17.60 26.00 -64.50
#